data_AF-A0A819ZYP8-F1
#
_entry.id   AF-A0A819ZYP8-F1
#
_cell.length_a   1.000
_cell.length_b   1.000
_cell.length_c   1.000
_cell.angle_alpha   90.00
_cell.angle_beta   90.00
_cell.angle_gamma   90.00
#
_symmetry.space_group_name_H-M   'P 1'
#
loop_
_entity.id
_entity.type
_entity.pdbx_description
1 polymer ?
#
loop_
_entity_poly.entity_id
_entity_poly.type
_entity_poly.pdbx_seq_one_letter_code
_entity_poly.pdbx_strand_id
1 'polypeptide(L)'
;LLGFNGTECQFDQRPCQPNRCWNNGTCNKLTNETFNCTCASNWAGIFCERMINYCENVSCENEGVCRPLLGDYQCECLDKNYSGRHCEISPESILVHKIVSKLFAVIAILAIAIVIACIIIMDILKYCFNIDPTRNYKSKSVQKKKRQRPVIIRHIYKNARSIV
;
A
#
# COMPACT_ATOMS: atom_id res chain seq x y z
N LEU A 1 -9.88 21.59 55.14
CA LEU A 1 -9.37 20.87 53.95
C LEU A 1 -9.74 21.68 52.71
N LEU A 2 -8.77 22.13 51.92
CA LEU A 2 -9.09 22.88 50.69
C LEU A 2 -9.60 21.90 49.63
N GLY A 3 -10.74 22.20 48.99
CA GLY A 3 -11.32 21.35 47.96
C GLY A 3 -12.15 20.17 48.48
N PHE A 4 -12.69 20.23 49.69
CA PHE A 4 -13.72 19.32 50.18
C PHE A 4 -14.93 20.12 50.66
N ASN A 5 -16.15 19.59 50.47
CA ASN A 5 -17.41 20.22 50.87
C ASN A 5 -18.28 19.26 51.69
N GLY A 6 -19.32 19.80 52.34
CA GLY A 6 -20.22 19.09 53.25
C GLY A 6 -19.86 19.29 54.72
N THR A 7 -20.84 19.02 55.60
CA THR A 7 -20.69 19.17 57.06
C THR A 7 -19.61 18.26 57.64
N GLU A 8 -19.33 17.14 56.97
CA GLU A 8 -18.32 16.16 57.35
C GLU A 8 -17.18 16.08 56.32
N CYS A 9 -17.04 17.09 55.44
CA CYS A 9 -16.06 17.10 54.35
C CYS A 9 -16.12 15.86 53.45
N GLN A 10 -17.30 15.26 53.29
CA GLN A 10 -17.50 13.99 52.58
C GLN A 10 -17.44 14.13 51.05
N PHE A 11 -17.58 15.34 50.51
CA PHE A 11 -17.55 15.57 49.07
C PHE A 11 -16.17 16.09 48.65
N ASP A 12 -15.38 15.23 48.01
CA ASP A 12 -14.16 15.65 47.32
C ASP A 12 -14.55 16.55 46.13
N GLN A 13 -13.96 17.74 46.08
CA GLN A 13 -14.12 18.72 45.01
C GLN A 13 -12.78 19.01 44.33
N ARG A 14 -11.75 18.21 44.63
CA ARG A 14 -10.44 18.39 44.02
C ARG A 14 -10.50 18.08 42.52
N PRO A 15 -9.73 18.82 41.69
CA PRO A 15 -9.77 18.67 40.24
C PRO A 15 -9.47 17.25 39.75
N CYS A 16 -8.62 16.49 40.45
CA CYS A 16 -8.28 15.10 40.12
C CYS A 16 -8.62 14.16 41.28
N GLN A 17 -9.89 14.15 41.68
CA GLN A 17 -10.41 13.10 42.56
C GLN A 17 -10.41 11.71 41.85
N PRO A 18 -10.43 10.60 42.60
CA PRO A 18 -10.54 9.26 42.03
C PRO A 18 -11.72 9.12 41.06
N ASN A 19 -11.54 8.33 40.00
CA ASN A 19 -12.56 8.03 38.98
C ASN A 19 -13.12 9.25 38.19
N ARG A 20 -12.42 10.39 38.21
CA ARG A 20 -12.85 11.57 37.43
C ARG A 20 -12.63 11.41 35.93
N CYS A 21 -11.54 10.77 35.51
CA CYS A 21 -11.32 10.36 34.12
C CYS A 21 -11.61 8.86 33.99
N TRP A 22 -12.53 8.50 33.09
CA TRP A 22 -13.02 7.15 32.90
C TRP A 22 -12.13 6.38 31.93
N ASN A 23 -12.37 5.06 31.83
CA ASN A 23 -11.77 4.20 30.81
C ASN A 23 -10.24 4.32 30.68
N ASN A 24 -9.56 4.27 31.82
CA ASN A 24 -8.10 4.38 31.92
C ASN A 24 -7.55 5.73 31.42
N GLY A 25 -8.37 6.79 31.44
CA GLY A 25 -7.94 8.16 31.18
C GLY A 25 -7.08 8.73 32.32
N THR A 26 -6.10 9.55 31.96
CA THR A 26 -5.21 10.22 32.91
C THR A 26 -5.76 11.61 33.26
N CYS A 27 -5.91 11.91 34.55
CA CYS A 27 -6.30 13.25 34.99
C CYS A 27 -5.09 14.17 35.10
N ASN A 28 -5.11 15.29 34.39
CA ASN A 28 -4.10 16.33 34.53
C ASN A 28 -4.71 17.56 35.20
N LYS A 29 -4.20 17.89 36.39
CA LYS A 29 -4.58 19.10 37.11
C LYS A 29 -4.00 20.31 36.38
N LEU A 30 -4.86 21.26 35.99
CA LEU A 30 -4.45 22.51 35.34
C LEU A 30 -4.30 23.65 36.35
N THR A 31 -5.26 23.79 37.26
CA THR A 31 -5.23 24.74 38.38
C THR A 31 -5.76 24.09 39.65
N ASN A 32 -5.93 24.85 40.73
CA ASN A 32 -6.58 24.32 41.95
C ASN A 32 -8.07 24.01 41.76
N GLU A 33 -8.70 24.52 40.70
CA GLU A 33 -10.14 24.37 40.42
C GLU A 33 -10.41 23.65 39.10
N THR A 34 -9.44 23.62 38.18
CA THR A 34 -9.61 23.05 36.83
C THR A 34 -8.67 21.88 36.55
N PHE A 35 -9.14 20.96 35.70
CA PHE A 35 -8.41 19.78 35.24
C PHE A 35 -8.81 19.49 33.79
N ASN A 36 -8.06 18.60 33.14
CA ASN A 36 -8.49 17.93 31.92
C ASN A 36 -8.22 16.43 32.03
N CYS A 37 -8.86 15.65 31.16
CA CYS A 37 -8.57 14.23 31.01
C CYS A 37 -7.83 13.99 29.70
N THR A 38 -6.70 13.29 29.76
CA THR A 38 -6.08 12.66 28.61
C THR A 38 -6.67 11.28 28.45
N CYS A 39 -7.47 11.06 27.41
CA CYS A 39 -8.13 9.77 27.19
C CYS A 39 -7.16 8.72 26.67
N ALA A 40 -7.35 7.48 27.13
CA ALA A 40 -6.72 6.32 26.54
C ALA A 40 -7.21 6.12 25.09
N SER A 41 -6.48 5.33 24.30
CA SER A 41 -6.89 5.00 22.93
C SER A 41 -8.33 4.49 22.89
N ASN A 42 -9.05 4.89 21.84
CA ASN A 42 -10.44 4.50 21.55
C ASN A 42 -11.51 5.16 22.43
N TRP A 43 -11.16 6.11 23.31
CA TRP A 43 -12.09 6.86 24.15
C TRP A 43 -12.03 8.37 23.87
N ALA A 44 -13.16 9.04 24.09
CA ALA A 44 -13.36 10.46 23.88
C ALA A 44 -14.40 11.01 24.87
N GLY A 45 -14.56 12.34 24.88
CA GLY A 45 -15.39 13.04 25.84
C GLY A 45 -14.56 13.80 26.88
N ILE A 46 -15.23 14.64 27.66
CA ILE A 46 -14.57 15.51 28.65
C ILE A 46 -13.96 14.66 29.78
N PHE A 47 -14.60 13.54 30.09
CA PHE A 47 -14.19 12.60 31.13
C PHE A 47 -13.76 11.26 30.54
N CYS A 48 -13.54 11.16 29.22
CA CYS A 48 -13.25 9.91 28.51
C CYS A 48 -14.36 8.87 28.64
N GLU A 49 -15.60 9.34 28.76
CA GLU A 49 -16.78 8.53 29.05
C GLU A 49 -17.40 7.86 27.81
N ARG A 50 -17.02 8.28 26.60
CA ARG A 50 -17.58 7.78 25.34
C ARG A 50 -16.53 7.01 24.55
N MET A 51 -16.92 5.88 23.98
CA MET A 51 -16.11 5.22 22.96
C MET A 51 -16.07 6.12 21.71
N ILE A 52 -14.92 6.18 21.04
CA ILE A 52 -14.81 6.85 19.74
C ILE A 52 -15.75 6.17 18.76
N ASN A 53 -16.60 6.95 18.09
CA ASN A 53 -17.49 6.43 17.06
C ASN A 53 -16.73 6.26 15.74
N TYR A 54 -16.15 5.08 15.54
CA TYR A 54 -15.46 4.75 14.30
C TYR A 54 -16.36 4.68 13.06
N CYS A 55 -17.69 4.78 13.22
CA CYS A 55 -18.63 4.86 12.11
C CYS A 55 -18.87 6.29 11.57
N GLU A 56 -18.38 7.35 12.24
CA GLU A 56 -18.73 8.73 11.90
C GLU A 56 -18.38 9.13 10.46
N ASN A 57 -17.31 8.55 9.90
CA ASN A 57 -16.87 8.76 8.51
C ASN A 57 -16.84 7.46 7.70
N VAL A 58 -17.63 6.47 8.09
CA VAL A 58 -17.71 5.17 7.40
C VAL A 58 -19.08 5.02 6.77
N SER A 59 -19.08 4.81 5.46
CA SER A 59 -20.26 4.40 4.71
C SER A 59 -20.19 2.92 4.42
N CYS A 60 -21.19 2.17 4.88
CA CYS A 60 -21.40 0.80 4.45
C CYS A 60 -22.34 0.82 3.24
N GLU A 61 -21.88 0.27 2.12
CA GLU A 61 -22.63 0.17 0.87
C GLU A 61 -23.74 -0.89 0.96
N ASN A 62 -24.63 -0.91 -0.03
CA ASN A 62 -25.69 -1.92 -0.18
C ASN A 62 -26.51 -2.13 1.09
N GLU A 63 -26.91 -1.01 1.72
CA GLU A 63 -27.72 -0.97 2.94
C GLU A 63 -27.03 -1.60 4.18
N GLY A 64 -25.70 -1.78 4.15
CA GLY A 64 -24.96 -2.27 5.30
C GLY A 64 -25.10 -1.37 6.54
N VAL A 65 -25.08 -1.97 7.72
CA VAL A 65 -25.17 -1.26 9.00
C VAL A 65 -23.78 -1.16 9.63
N CYS A 66 -23.31 0.06 9.91
CA CYS A 66 -22.05 0.25 10.62
C CYS A 66 -22.21 0.04 12.13
N ARG A 67 -21.35 -0.80 12.71
CA ARG A 67 -21.22 -1.00 14.15
C ARG A 67 -19.84 -0.50 14.60
N PRO A 68 -19.78 0.47 15.54
CA PRO A 68 -18.51 0.88 16.12
C PRO A 68 -18.00 -0.25 17.01
N LEU A 69 -16.70 -0.54 16.89
CA LEU A 69 -15.97 -1.50 17.71
C LEU A 69 -14.85 -0.77 18.46
N LEU A 70 -14.24 -1.44 19.45
CA LEU A 70 -13.13 -0.84 20.19
C LEU A 70 -11.89 -0.74 19.28
N GLY A 71 -11.63 0.47 18.77
CA GLY A 71 -10.48 0.75 17.90
C GLY A 71 -10.70 0.46 16.42
N ASP A 72 -11.91 0.06 16.01
CA ASP A 72 -12.27 -0.22 14.62
C ASP A 72 -13.78 -0.08 14.42
N TYR A 73 -14.28 -0.45 13.26
CA TYR A 73 -15.71 -0.59 12.96
C TYR A 73 -15.95 -1.88 12.18
N GLN A 74 -17.21 -2.30 12.13
CA GLN A 74 -17.65 -3.41 11.29
C GLN A 74 -18.90 -3.02 10.52
N CYS A 75 -18.88 -3.21 9.21
CA CYS A 75 -20.10 -3.15 8.40
C CYS A 75 -20.79 -4.52 8.43
N GLU A 76 -22.02 -4.55 8.94
CA GLU A 76 -22.91 -5.71 8.90
C GLU A 76 -23.70 -5.65 7.58
N CYS A 77 -23.34 -6.51 6.62
CA CYS A 77 -24.06 -6.59 5.35
C CYS A 77 -25.41 -7.28 5.57
N LEU A 78 -26.51 -6.62 5.19
CA LEU A 78 -27.87 -7.12 5.41
C LEU A 78 -28.18 -8.35 4.54
N ASP A 79 -27.77 -8.33 3.27
CA ASP A 79 -27.88 -9.48 2.37
C ASP A 79 -26.54 -10.25 2.32
N LYS A 80 -26.64 -11.58 2.39
CA LYS A 80 -25.53 -12.53 2.28
C LYS A 80 -24.86 -12.50 0.90
N ASN A 81 -25.52 -11.91 -0.09
CA ASN A 81 -25.01 -11.69 -1.43
C ASN A 81 -23.96 -10.58 -1.50
N TYR A 82 -23.93 -9.67 -0.53
CA TYR A 82 -22.91 -8.62 -0.44
C TYR A 82 -21.77 -9.03 0.50
N SER A 83 -20.56 -8.58 0.18
CA SER A 83 -19.36 -8.83 0.97
C SER A 83 -18.37 -7.68 0.84
N GLY A 84 -17.21 -7.77 1.51
CA GLY A 84 -16.21 -6.69 1.56
C GLY A 84 -16.19 -5.98 2.90
N ARG A 85 -15.26 -5.04 3.08
CA ARG A 85 -15.12 -4.30 4.35
C ARG A 85 -16.27 -3.32 4.55
N HIS A 86 -16.83 -2.84 3.45
CA HIS A 86 -17.90 -1.87 3.36
C HIS A 86 -19.13 -2.44 2.66
N CYS A 87 -19.26 -3.77 2.54
CA CYS A 87 -20.35 -4.42 1.79
C CYS A 87 -20.42 -4.02 0.31
N GLU A 88 -19.28 -3.61 -0.29
CA GLU A 88 -19.17 -3.07 -1.64
C GLU A 88 -19.15 -4.14 -2.75
N ILE A 89 -18.88 -5.40 -2.38
CA ILE A 89 -18.77 -6.51 -3.32
C ILE A 89 -20.15 -7.13 -3.54
N SER A 90 -20.73 -6.91 -4.71
CA SER A 90 -21.99 -7.52 -5.14
C SER A 90 -21.80 -8.83 -5.93
N PRO A 91 -22.85 -9.65 -6.10
CA PRO A 91 -22.80 -10.85 -6.94
C PRO A 91 -22.44 -10.57 -8.40
N GLU A 92 -22.91 -9.44 -8.94
CA GLU A 92 -22.66 -9.02 -10.31
C GLU A 92 -21.18 -8.71 -10.52
N SER A 93 -20.55 -8.02 -9.55
CA SER A 93 -19.12 -7.70 -9.64
C SER A 93 -18.25 -8.95 -9.58
N ILE A 94 -18.64 -9.95 -8.78
CA ILE A 94 -17.97 -11.26 -8.74
C ILE A 94 -18.08 -12.00 -10.08
N LEU A 95 -19.25 -11.96 -10.71
CA LEU A 95 -19.47 -12.60 -12.01
C LEU A 95 -18.60 -11.95 -13.10
N VAL A 96 -18.57 -10.62 -13.14
CA VAL A 96 -17.72 -9.87 -14.08
C VAL A 96 -16.24 -10.21 -13.85
N HIS A 97 -15.78 -10.21 -12.59
CA HIS A 97 -14.40 -10.56 -12.28
C HIS A 97 -14.03 -11.99 -12.72
N LYS A 98 -14.94 -12.96 -12.55
CA LYS A 98 -14.75 -14.34 -13.04
C LYS A 98 -14.67 -14.40 -14.56
N ILE A 99 -15.51 -13.64 -15.27
CA ILE A 99 -15.49 -13.59 -16.75
C ILE A 99 -14.16 -12.99 -17.23
N VAL A 100 -13.77 -11.84 -16.67
CA VAL A 100 -12.54 -11.14 -17.05
C VAL A 100 -11.31 -11.99 -16.74
N SER A 101 -11.27 -12.64 -15.57
CA SER A 101 -10.18 -13.54 -15.18
C SER A 101 -10.05 -14.74 -16.14
N LYS A 102 -11.17 -15.37 -16.51
CA LYS A 102 -11.18 -16.45 -17.51
C LYS A 102 -10.71 -15.96 -18.88
N LEU A 103 -11.18 -14.80 -19.32
CA LEU A 103 -10.79 -14.24 -20.60
C LEU A 103 -9.28 -13.96 -20.65
N PHE A 104 -8.72 -13.36 -19.60
CA PHE A 104 -7.29 -13.11 -19.49
C PHE A 104 -6.48 -14.42 -19.55
N ALA A 105 -6.91 -15.45 -18.82
CA ALA A 105 -6.26 -16.76 -18.86
C ALA A 105 -6.30 -17.38 -20.26
N VAL A 106 -7.43 -17.31 -20.95
CA VAL A 106 -7.58 -17.83 -22.33
C VAL A 106 -6.67 -17.07 -23.28
N ILE A 107 -6.64 -15.73 -23.21
CA ILE A 107 -5.77 -14.89 -24.05
C ILE A 107 -4.30 -15.25 -23.82
N ALA A 108 -3.88 -15.44 -22.57
CA ALA A 108 -2.51 -15.83 -22.23
C ALA A 108 -2.14 -17.20 -22.81
N ILE A 109 -3.03 -18.19 -22.72
CA ILE A 109 -2.82 -19.53 -23.28
C ILE A 109 -2.68 -19.47 -24.81
N LEU A 110 -3.56 -18.73 -25.49
CA LEU A 110 -3.49 -18.56 -26.94
C LEU A 110 -2.18 -17.88 -27.37
N ALA A 111 -1.76 -16.84 -26.66
CA ALA A 111 -0.50 -16.16 -26.92
C ALA A 111 0.70 -17.12 -26.78
N ILE A 112 0.73 -17.94 -25.72
CA ILE A 112 1.78 -18.94 -25.50
C ILE A 112 1.77 -19.98 -26.63
N ALA A 113 0.59 -20.48 -27.02
CA ALA A 113 0.47 -21.46 -28.10
C ALA A 113 0.96 -20.90 -29.45
N ILE A 114 0.63 -19.64 -29.75
CA ILE A 114 1.10 -18.95 -30.95
C ILE A 114 2.63 -18.83 -30.94
N VAL A 115 3.22 -18.43 -29.81
CA VAL A 115 4.68 -18.34 -29.67
C VAL A 115 5.35 -19.69 -29.89
N ILE A 116 4.81 -20.76 -29.29
CA ILE A 116 5.32 -22.13 -29.47
C ILE A 116 5.21 -22.55 -30.94
N ALA A 117 4.07 -22.31 -31.59
CA ALA A 117 3.88 -22.62 -33.00
C ALA A 117 4.89 -21.85 -33.89
N CYS A 118 5.12 -20.56 -33.61
CA CYS A 118 6.14 -19.77 -34.32
C CYS A 118 7.55 -20.35 -34.14
N ILE A 119 7.92 -20.79 -32.93
CA ILE A 119 9.23 -21.43 -32.67
C ILE A 119 9.36 -22.72 -33.49
N ILE A 120 8.35 -23.58 -33.46
CA ILE A 120 8.34 -24.84 -34.22
C ILE A 120 8.45 -24.57 -35.73
N ILE A 121 7.71 -23.60 -36.26
CA ILE A 121 7.78 -23.21 -37.67
C ILE A 121 9.19 -22.72 -38.02
N MET A 122 9.80 -21.88 -37.18
CA MET A 122 11.17 -21.38 -37.39
C MET A 122 12.20 -22.51 -37.41
N ASP A 123 12.05 -23.50 -36.53
CA ASP A 123 12.91 -24.68 -36.52
C ASP A 123 12.71 -25.53 -37.79
N ILE A 124 11.47 -25.83 -38.19
CA ILE A 124 11.18 -26.58 -39.43
C ILE A 124 11.77 -25.87 -40.66
N LEU A 125 11.59 -24.56 -40.79
CA LEU A 125 12.15 -23.79 -41.91
C LEU A 125 13.68 -23.87 -41.94
N LYS A 126 14.32 -23.85 -40.77
CA LYS A 126 15.77 -23.99 -40.65
C LYS A 126 16.26 -25.39 -41.02
N TYR A 127 15.61 -26.44 -40.51
CA TYR A 127 16.04 -27.84 -40.72
C TYR A 127 15.71 -28.36 -42.12
N CYS A 128 14.51 -28.06 -42.65
CA CYS A 128 14.06 -28.62 -43.92
C CYS A 128 14.55 -27.83 -45.14
N PHE A 129 14.66 -26.50 -45.03
CA PHE A 129 14.99 -25.64 -46.18
C PHE A 129 16.38 -24.99 -46.10
N ASN A 130 17.12 -25.16 -44.99
CA ASN A 130 18.43 -24.55 -44.77
C ASN A 130 18.42 -23.00 -44.93
N ILE A 131 17.23 -22.39 -44.81
CA ILE A 131 17.02 -20.94 -44.85
C ILE A 131 17.21 -20.42 -43.44
N ASP A 132 18.38 -19.86 -43.15
CA ASP A 132 18.66 -19.20 -41.87
C ASP A 132 18.45 -17.68 -42.00
N PRO A 133 17.29 -17.12 -41.58
CA PRO A 133 17.04 -15.68 -41.63
C PRO A 133 17.97 -14.88 -40.70
N THR A 134 18.62 -15.53 -39.71
CA THR A 134 19.57 -14.86 -38.79
C THR A 134 21.00 -14.74 -39.36
N ARG A 135 21.33 -15.53 -40.40
CA ARG A 135 22.65 -15.51 -41.06
C ARG A 135 22.95 -14.15 -41.71
N ASN A 136 21.93 -13.49 -42.26
CA ASN A 136 22.06 -12.13 -42.83
C ASN A 136 22.13 -11.02 -41.76
N TYR A 137 21.58 -11.25 -40.56
CA TYR A 137 21.64 -10.27 -39.45
C TYR A 137 23.06 -10.15 -38.87
N LYS A 138 23.78 -11.27 -38.69
CA LYS A 138 25.19 -11.27 -38.21
C LYS A 138 26.18 -10.61 -39.18
N SER A 139 25.92 -10.63 -40.50
CA SER A 139 26.79 -9.99 -41.50
C SER A 139 26.83 -8.46 -41.34
N LYS A 140 25.70 -7.82 -41.05
CA LYS A 140 25.62 -6.35 -40.87
C LYS A 140 26.28 -5.83 -39.58
N SER A 141 26.32 -6.63 -38.50
CA SER A 141 26.95 -6.21 -37.23
C SER A 141 28.48 -6.29 -37.23
N VAL A 142 29.08 -7.20 -38.00
CA VAL A 142 30.55 -7.29 -38.14
C VAL A 142 31.10 -6.15 -38.99
N GLN A 143 30.37 -5.70 -40.01
CA GLN A 143 30.81 -4.61 -40.89
C GLN A 143 30.78 -3.23 -40.20
N LYS A 144 29.86 -3.00 -39.23
CA LYS A 144 29.79 -1.74 -38.47
C LYS A 144 30.95 -1.54 -37.46
N LYS A 145 31.71 -2.58 -37.10
CA LYS A 145 32.87 -2.49 -36.17
C LYS A 145 34.22 -2.22 -36.86
N LYS A 146 34.26 -1.99 -38.18
CA LYS A 146 35.44 -1.49 -38.92
C LYS A 146 35.30 0.02 -39.22
N ARG A 147 35.29 0.87 -38.19
CA ARG A 147 35.53 2.33 -38.36
C ARG A 147 36.70 2.76 -37.47
N GLN A 148 37.83 2.98 -38.16
CA GLN A 148 39.08 3.68 -37.79
C GLN A 148 39.56 3.61 -36.33
N ARG A 149 40.67 2.89 -36.11
CA ARG A 149 41.56 3.16 -34.96
C ARG A 149 42.25 4.51 -35.20
N PRO A 150 42.27 5.44 -34.23
CA PRO A 150 43.04 6.68 -34.38
C PRO A 150 44.54 6.38 -34.35
N VAL A 151 45.29 7.06 -35.22
CA VAL A 151 46.76 7.05 -35.23
C VAL A 151 47.24 7.84 -34.01
N ILE A 152 47.94 7.19 -33.09
CA ILE A 152 48.59 7.86 -31.96
C ILE A 152 49.85 8.54 -32.49
N ILE A 153 49.81 9.86 -32.68
CA ILE A 153 51.02 10.66 -32.95
C ILE A 153 51.79 10.75 -31.63
N ARG A 154 52.92 10.01 -31.54
CA ARG A 154 53.86 10.14 -30.42
C ARG A 154 54.64 11.45 -30.58
N HIS A 155 54.34 12.44 -29.74
CA HIS A 155 55.23 13.58 -29.55
C HIS A 155 56.46 13.11 -28.75
N ILE A 156 57.64 13.16 -29.38
CA ILE A 156 58.93 12.96 -28.72
C ILE A 156 59.31 14.29 -28.05
N TYR A 157 59.23 14.34 -26.72
CA TYR A 157 59.84 15.44 -25.96
C TYR A 157 61.35 15.26 -25.99
N LYS A 158 62.06 16.14 -26.72
CA LYS A 158 63.51 16.31 -26.53
C LYS A 158 63.73 17.00 -25.19
N ASN A 159 64.17 16.22 -24.21
CA ASN A 159 64.67 16.74 -22.95
C ASN A 159 66.06 17.32 -23.22
N ALA A 160 66.17 18.63 -23.41
CA ALA A 160 67.46 19.31 -23.51
C ALA A 160 67.85 19.79 -22.11
N ARG A 161 68.71 19.03 -21.43
CA ARG A 161 69.46 19.56 -20.28
C ARG A 161 70.91 19.11 -20.33
N SER A 162 71.76 20.13 -20.23
CA SER A 162 73.15 20.13 -19.77
C SER A 162 74.24 19.96 -20.83
N ILE A 163 74.88 21.09 -21.14
CA ILE A 163 76.34 21.16 -21.25
C ILE A 163 76.77 22.33 -20.35
N VAL A 164 77.55 21.97 -19.33
CA VAL A 164 78.62 22.70 -18.61
C VAL A 164 78.49 24.22 -18.48
#